data_AF-A0A7C5CE01-F1
#
_entry.id   AF-A0A7C5CE01-F1
#
_cell.length_a   1.000
_cell.length_b   1.000
_cell.length_c   1.000
_cell.angle_alpha   90.00
_cell.angle_beta   90.00
_cell.angle_gamma   90.00
#
_symmetry.space_group_name_H-M   'P 1'
#
loop_
_entity.id
_entity.type
_entity.pdbx_description
1 polymer ?
#
loop_
_entity_poly.entity_id
_entity_poly.type
_entity_poly.pdbx_seq_one_letter_code
_entity_poly.pdbx_strand_id
1 'polypeptide(L)'
;MLNSLRMLAIASGVVLFSINGAVAQAEPPAPRAPEPVTTTADHSEFKILQGPFASGPEVTAACLTCHNEADDQMMHRLHFTWDYESPTGQELGKSNVINAFCGNVAGNEPRCTSCHAGYGWDDMASPAPQDSNAVDCLVCHDRSGQYTKTATGAGMPPLFPVPEGTKTITGAPAWPVNLPMAAQSVGNPGRDNCGNCHFYGGGGDNVKHGDLSSALYEPDLAVDVHMSPAGEDFTCATCHVGSEHQWDGSRYDMAASYHEEQMPGAEHSAASCESCHGDRPHPTNVEGLKLNDHTDVLACQTC
;
A
#
# COMPACT_ATOMS: atom_id res chain seq x y z
N MET A 1 -44.49 -4.84 -76.29
CA MET A 1 -44.26 -5.55 -75.02
C MET A 1 -43.08 -4.87 -74.33
N LEU A 2 -43.38 -3.89 -73.48
CA LEU A 2 -42.40 -3.22 -72.61
C LEU A 2 -42.14 -4.14 -71.41
N ASN A 3 -40.88 -4.38 -71.06
CA ASN A 3 -40.53 -4.92 -69.75
C ASN A 3 -39.51 -4.00 -69.09
N SER A 4 -39.95 -3.42 -67.98
CA SER A 4 -39.27 -2.43 -67.16
C SER A 4 -38.47 -3.16 -66.07
N LEU A 5 -37.15 -2.93 -65.98
CA LEU A 5 -36.35 -3.37 -64.84
C LEU A 5 -35.82 -2.14 -64.10
N ARG A 6 -36.39 -1.89 -62.92
CA ARG A 6 -35.94 -0.87 -61.96
C ARG A 6 -34.78 -1.45 -61.15
N MET A 7 -33.59 -0.83 -61.23
CA MET A 7 -32.49 -1.06 -60.30
C MET A 7 -32.77 -0.31 -58.99
N LEU A 8 -32.83 -1.06 -57.89
CA LEU A 8 -32.98 -0.55 -56.53
C LEU A 8 -31.57 -0.40 -55.93
N ALA A 9 -31.15 0.83 -55.65
CA ALA A 9 -29.89 1.12 -54.97
C ALA A 9 -30.07 0.89 -53.45
N ILE A 10 -29.34 -0.07 -52.89
CA ILE A 10 -29.28 -0.34 -51.45
C ILE A 10 -28.16 0.54 -50.86
N ALA A 11 -28.54 1.65 -50.22
CA ALA A 11 -27.63 2.44 -49.41
C ALA A 11 -27.40 1.74 -48.06
N SER A 12 -26.23 1.13 -47.88
CA SER A 12 -25.81 0.55 -46.60
C SER A 12 -25.29 1.68 -45.69
N GLY A 13 -26.11 2.10 -44.74
CA GLY A 13 -25.70 3.02 -43.67
C GLY A 13 -24.89 2.29 -42.61
N VAL A 14 -23.59 2.59 -42.53
CA VAL A 14 -22.73 2.16 -41.43
C VAL A 14 -23.01 3.08 -40.23
N VAL A 15 -23.72 2.57 -39.23
CA VAL A 15 -23.89 3.24 -37.94
C VAL A 15 -22.65 2.94 -37.10
N LEU A 16 -21.74 3.92 -36.97
CA LEU A 16 -20.66 3.90 -36.00
C LEU A 16 -21.24 4.14 -34.60
N PHE A 17 -21.32 3.09 -33.80
CA PHE A 17 -21.56 3.19 -32.36
C PHE A 17 -20.24 3.61 -31.67
N SER A 18 -20.18 4.87 -31.25
CA SER A 18 -19.14 5.36 -30.35
C SER A 18 -19.36 4.77 -28.95
N ILE A 19 -18.59 3.72 -28.63
CA ILE A 19 -18.43 3.21 -27.28
C ILE A 19 -17.61 4.22 -26.47
N ASN A 20 -18.30 5.17 -25.84
CA ASN A 20 -17.73 5.95 -24.73
C ASN A 20 -17.65 5.03 -23.51
N GLY A 21 -16.53 4.31 -23.37
CA GLY A 21 -16.17 3.67 -22.12
C GLY A 21 -15.80 4.73 -21.09
N ALA A 22 -16.79 5.19 -20.33
CA ALA A 22 -16.51 5.90 -19.08
C ALA A 22 -15.85 4.88 -18.13
N VAL A 23 -14.55 5.01 -17.91
CA VAL A 23 -13.87 4.31 -16.82
C VAL A 23 -14.45 4.89 -15.54
N ALA A 24 -15.30 4.13 -14.86
CA ALA A 24 -15.83 4.51 -13.57
C ALA A 24 -14.65 4.58 -12.60
N GLN A 25 -14.33 5.80 -12.13
CA GLN A 25 -13.46 5.97 -10.98
C GLN A 25 -14.24 5.46 -9.76
N ALA A 26 -13.68 4.47 -9.06
CA ALA A 26 -14.25 4.01 -7.80
C ALA A 26 -14.37 5.20 -6.84
N GLU A 27 -15.55 5.39 -6.26
CA GLU A 27 -15.73 6.34 -5.17
C GLU A 27 -14.80 5.94 -4.01
N PRO A 28 -14.22 6.92 -3.28
CA PRO A 28 -13.45 6.60 -2.10
C PRO A 28 -14.32 5.79 -1.12
N PRO A 29 -13.77 4.74 -0.48
CA PRO A 29 -14.53 3.90 0.43
C PRO A 29 -15.16 4.76 1.54
N ALA A 30 -16.39 4.43 1.91
CA ALA A 30 -17.06 5.07 3.02
C ALA A 30 -16.23 4.89 4.31
N PRO A 31 -16.22 5.87 5.23
CA PRO A 31 -15.48 5.74 6.48
C PRO A 31 -15.96 4.49 7.23
N ARG A 32 -15.02 3.58 7.50
CA ARG A 32 -15.26 2.34 8.26
C ARG A 32 -15.71 2.72 9.67
N ALA A 33 -16.67 1.97 10.22
CA ALA A 33 -17.09 2.16 11.61
C ALA A 33 -15.88 1.99 12.55
N PRO A 34 -15.79 2.75 13.65
CA PRO A 34 -14.67 2.64 14.58
C PRO A 34 -14.60 1.21 15.14
N GLU A 35 -13.50 0.52 14.85
CA GLU A 35 -13.19 -0.78 15.43
C GLU A 35 -13.06 -0.63 16.97
N PRO A 36 -13.46 -1.63 17.77
CA PRO A 36 -13.30 -1.60 19.21
C PRO A 36 -11.83 -1.32 19.58
N VAL A 37 -11.59 -0.50 20.61
CA VAL A 37 -10.24 -0.22 21.10
C VAL A 37 -9.63 -1.52 21.65
N THR A 38 -8.82 -2.20 20.84
CA THR A 38 -8.09 -3.43 21.21
C THR A 38 -6.72 -3.13 21.82
N THR A 39 -6.35 -1.84 21.91
CA THR A 39 -5.09 -1.36 22.46
C THR A 39 -5.28 -0.84 23.89
N THR A 40 -4.16 -0.63 24.60
CA THR A 40 -4.18 -0.13 25.98
C THR A 40 -4.36 1.39 26.10
N ALA A 41 -4.50 2.11 24.99
CA ALA A 41 -4.55 3.57 24.94
C ALA A 41 -5.59 4.07 23.94
N ASP A 42 -6.48 4.94 24.41
CA ASP A 42 -7.42 5.68 23.56
C ASP A 42 -6.81 7.03 23.20
N HIS A 43 -6.43 7.19 21.93
CA HIS A 43 -5.75 8.39 21.46
C HIS A 43 -6.68 9.62 21.43
N SER A 44 -7.99 9.44 21.42
CA SER A 44 -8.95 10.54 21.47
C SER A 44 -8.98 11.26 22.83
N GLU A 45 -8.55 10.57 23.89
CA GLU A 45 -8.51 11.11 25.26
C GLU A 45 -7.23 11.92 25.54
N PHE A 46 -6.23 11.88 24.66
CA PHE A 46 -4.98 12.62 24.86
C PHE A 46 -5.09 14.08 24.41
N LYS A 47 -5.04 15.01 25.38
CA LYS A 47 -5.07 16.46 25.13
C LYS A 47 -4.00 16.93 24.14
N ILE A 48 -2.83 16.29 24.12
CA ILE A 48 -1.74 16.66 23.21
C ILE A 48 -2.12 16.40 21.74
N LEU A 49 -3.05 15.49 21.46
CA LEU A 49 -3.50 15.13 20.11
C LEU A 49 -4.74 15.92 19.65
N GLN A 50 -5.32 16.75 20.52
CA GLN A 50 -6.46 17.61 20.18
C GLN A 50 -6.05 18.81 19.31
N GLY A 51 -4.75 19.07 19.18
CA GLY A 51 -4.19 20.15 18.36
C GLY A 51 -4.44 21.55 18.93
N PRO A 52 -4.41 22.59 18.07
CA PRO A 52 -4.26 22.54 16.63
C PRO A 52 -2.86 22.08 16.18
N PHE A 53 -2.78 21.51 14.99
CA PHE A 53 -1.52 21.18 14.31
C PHE A 53 -1.44 21.95 12.99
N ALA A 54 -0.33 22.62 12.75
CA ALA A 54 -0.04 23.35 11.52
C ALA A 54 0.68 22.49 10.46
N SER A 55 1.22 21.34 10.84
CA SER A 55 1.92 20.43 9.93
C SER A 55 1.90 18.98 10.41
N GLY A 56 2.16 18.04 9.49
CA GLY A 56 2.39 16.62 9.84
C GLY A 56 3.51 16.43 10.87
N PRO A 57 4.70 17.06 10.70
CA PRO A 57 5.78 17.00 11.68
C PRO A 57 5.41 17.48 13.09
N GLU A 58 4.45 18.40 13.25
CA GLU A 58 3.96 18.78 14.59
C GLU A 58 3.13 17.66 15.24
N VAL A 59 2.39 16.86 14.45
CA VAL A 59 1.72 15.66 14.94
C VAL A 59 2.75 14.63 15.37
N THR A 60 3.76 14.36 14.53
CA THR A 60 4.82 13.42 14.87
C THR A 60 5.55 13.84 16.15
N ALA A 61 5.86 15.14 16.30
CA ALA A 61 6.46 15.65 17.54
C ALA A 61 5.57 15.38 18.78
N ALA A 62 4.24 15.47 18.65
CA ALA A 62 3.32 15.08 19.73
C ALA A 62 3.36 13.56 20.00
N CYS A 63 3.37 12.72 18.97
CA CYS A 63 3.48 11.26 19.09
C CYS A 63 4.76 10.84 19.84
N LEU A 64 5.89 11.45 19.52
CA LEU A 64 7.20 11.14 20.10
C LEU A 64 7.32 11.49 21.59
N THR A 65 6.37 12.23 22.17
CA THR A 65 6.32 12.43 23.64
C THR A 65 6.00 11.15 24.41
N CYS A 66 5.39 10.16 23.74
CA CYS A 66 5.07 8.85 24.29
C CYS A 66 5.77 7.70 23.55
N HIS A 67 5.93 7.82 22.22
CA HIS A 67 6.54 6.81 21.35
C HIS A 67 7.99 7.18 20.99
N ASN A 68 8.81 7.38 22.01
CA ASN A 68 10.12 8.05 21.92
C ASN A 68 11.25 7.26 21.22
N GLU A 69 11.01 6.02 20.81
CA GLU A 69 11.95 5.21 20.00
C GLU A 69 11.39 4.95 18.59
N ALA A 70 10.16 5.36 18.31
CA ALA A 70 9.47 4.97 17.08
C ALA A 70 10.04 5.66 15.84
N ASP A 71 10.55 6.88 15.97
CA ASP A 71 11.27 7.57 14.90
C ASP A 71 12.53 6.81 14.51
N ASP A 72 13.40 6.51 15.48
CA ASP A 72 14.64 5.77 15.23
C ASP A 72 14.36 4.40 14.61
N GLN A 73 13.38 3.69 15.17
CA GLN A 73 12.93 2.41 14.62
C GLN A 73 12.50 2.54 13.17
N MET A 74 11.72 3.55 12.79
CA MET A 74 11.26 3.75 11.41
C MET A 74 12.36 4.24 10.47
N MET A 75 13.20 5.17 10.93
CA MET A 75 14.23 5.83 10.11
C MET A 75 15.31 4.85 9.65
N HIS A 76 15.51 3.74 10.37
CA HIS A 76 16.41 2.65 10.00
C HIS A 76 15.77 1.58 9.09
N ARG A 77 14.58 1.81 8.54
CA ARG A 77 13.84 0.79 7.77
C ARG A 77 13.69 1.21 6.33
N LEU A 78 13.50 0.22 5.47
CA LEU A 78 13.36 0.42 4.03
C LEU A 78 12.26 1.41 3.65
N HIS A 79 11.16 1.49 4.41
CA HIS A 79 10.08 2.45 4.16
C HIS A 79 10.52 3.91 4.29
N PHE A 80 11.59 4.18 5.04
CA PHE A 80 12.17 5.50 5.23
C PHE A 80 13.49 5.69 4.46
N THR A 81 14.41 4.74 4.49
CA THR A 81 15.71 4.89 3.81
C THR A 81 15.58 4.81 2.29
N TRP A 82 14.64 3.97 1.81
CA TRP A 82 14.56 3.54 0.41
C TRP A 82 15.84 2.92 -0.15
N ASP A 83 16.75 2.50 0.71
CA ASP A 83 18.07 1.99 0.36
C ASP A 83 18.27 0.58 0.93
N TYR A 84 18.74 -0.34 0.10
CA TYR A 84 18.96 -1.75 0.43
C TYR A 84 20.23 -2.26 -0.23
N GLU A 85 21.12 -2.89 0.54
CA GLU A 85 22.26 -3.62 0.01
C GLU A 85 21.95 -5.13 -0.01
N SER A 86 22.04 -5.77 -1.17
CA SER A 86 21.85 -7.22 -1.28
C SER A 86 23.00 -8.00 -0.64
N PRO A 87 22.83 -9.31 -0.35
CA PRO A 87 23.93 -10.16 0.12
C PRO A 87 25.13 -10.23 -0.86
N THR A 88 24.93 -9.88 -2.13
CA THR A 88 25.99 -9.82 -3.14
C THR A 88 26.70 -8.46 -3.19
N GLY A 89 26.33 -7.51 -2.32
CA GLY A 89 26.86 -6.15 -2.28
C GLY A 89 26.26 -5.22 -3.35
N GLN A 90 25.11 -5.58 -3.92
CA GLN A 90 24.43 -4.72 -4.90
C GLN A 90 23.57 -3.68 -4.18
N GLU A 91 23.79 -2.42 -4.49
CA GLU A 91 22.91 -1.32 -4.07
C GLU A 91 21.57 -1.38 -4.83
N LEU A 92 20.50 -1.49 -4.07
CA LEU A 92 19.11 -1.61 -4.48
C LEU A 92 18.27 -0.67 -3.60
N GLY A 93 16.94 -0.81 -3.64
CA GLY A 93 16.04 0.13 -3.00
C GLY A 93 15.59 1.24 -3.94
N LYS A 94 14.47 1.89 -3.61
CA LYS A 94 13.79 2.84 -4.49
C LYS A 94 14.63 4.08 -4.80
N SER A 95 15.57 4.47 -3.93
CA SER A 95 16.52 5.56 -4.21
C SER A 95 17.55 5.20 -5.29
N ASN A 96 17.90 3.91 -5.41
CA ASN A 96 18.99 3.44 -6.25
C ASN A 96 18.53 2.80 -7.58
N VAL A 97 17.32 2.25 -7.63
CA VAL A 97 16.85 1.47 -8.80
C VAL A 97 16.21 2.33 -9.89
N ILE A 98 16.48 1.97 -11.14
CA ILE A 98 15.82 2.50 -12.34
C ILE A 98 14.79 1.47 -12.83
N ASN A 99 13.61 1.92 -13.23
CA ASN A 99 12.57 1.08 -13.83
C ASN A 99 12.01 1.66 -15.14
N ALA A 100 11.23 0.86 -15.86
CA ALA A 100 10.60 1.23 -17.13
C ALA A 100 9.27 2.02 -17.00
N PHE A 101 8.91 2.46 -15.78
CA PHE A 101 7.74 3.30 -15.54
C PHE A 101 8.16 4.77 -15.49
N CYS A 102 8.40 5.31 -14.29
CA CYS A 102 8.78 6.71 -14.10
C CYS A 102 10.30 6.92 -14.20
N GLY A 103 11.09 5.89 -14.54
CA GLY A 103 12.54 5.98 -14.61
C GLY A 103 13.15 5.83 -13.22
N ASN A 104 13.44 6.94 -12.56
CA ASN A 104 14.09 7.00 -11.25
C ASN A 104 13.45 8.10 -10.37
N VAL A 105 13.86 8.14 -9.10
CA VAL A 105 13.37 9.13 -8.14
C VAL A 105 14.08 10.48 -8.31
N ALA A 106 15.38 10.47 -8.62
CA ALA A 106 16.17 11.69 -8.77
C ALA A 106 15.63 12.62 -9.87
N GLY A 107 15.35 13.88 -9.53
CA GLY A 107 14.70 14.85 -10.41
C GLY A 107 13.17 14.72 -10.50
N ASN A 108 12.55 13.78 -9.76
CA ASN A 108 11.10 13.59 -9.66
C ASN A 108 10.62 13.49 -8.20
N GLU A 109 11.46 13.91 -7.25
CA GLU A 109 11.33 13.65 -5.81
C GLU A 109 9.95 14.01 -5.28
N PRO A 110 9.42 15.24 -5.48
CA PRO A 110 8.16 15.63 -4.85
C PRO A 110 6.98 14.73 -5.25
N ARG A 111 7.02 14.14 -6.44
CA ARG A 111 6.02 13.17 -6.90
C ARG A 111 6.29 11.78 -6.34
N CYS A 112 7.55 11.33 -6.36
CA CYS A 112 7.91 10.00 -5.91
C CYS A 112 7.76 9.82 -4.40
N THR A 113 8.20 10.80 -3.61
CA THR A 113 8.22 10.81 -2.13
C THR A 113 6.86 11.13 -1.52
N SER A 114 5.86 11.40 -2.36
CA SER A 114 4.46 11.29 -1.93
C SER A 114 4.10 9.89 -1.39
N CYS A 115 4.81 8.85 -1.83
CA CYS A 115 4.71 7.48 -1.29
C CYS A 115 5.84 7.12 -0.29
N HIS A 116 6.60 8.10 0.20
CA HIS A 116 7.62 7.89 1.24
C HIS A 116 6.96 7.94 2.63
N ALA A 117 7.52 7.21 3.60
CA ALA A 117 7.00 7.19 4.98
C ALA A 117 7.47 8.38 5.83
N GLY A 118 7.80 9.50 5.18
CA GLY A 118 8.23 10.73 5.83
C GLY A 118 7.72 11.98 5.12
N TYR A 119 8.14 13.12 5.66
CA TYR A 119 7.77 14.46 5.20
C TYR A 119 8.97 15.20 4.62
N GLY A 120 8.78 15.83 3.47
CA GLY A 120 9.70 16.84 2.93
C GLY A 120 10.97 16.28 2.28
N TRP A 121 10.98 15.04 1.79
CA TRP A 121 12.13 14.54 1.03
C TRP A 121 12.04 15.00 -0.43
N ASP A 122 12.78 16.06 -0.77
CA ASP A 122 12.74 16.75 -2.06
C ASP A 122 14.08 16.74 -2.83
N ASP A 123 15.14 16.20 -2.23
CA ASP A 123 16.47 16.06 -2.84
C ASP A 123 17.05 14.67 -2.58
N MET A 124 17.19 13.86 -3.63
CA MET A 124 17.83 12.53 -3.55
C MET A 124 19.36 12.58 -3.47
N ALA A 125 19.99 13.76 -3.62
CA ALA A 125 21.42 13.90 -3.37
C ALA A 125 21.75 13.87 -1.86
N SER A 126 20.73 14.03 -1.03
CA SER A 126 20.79 13.96 0.43
C SER A 126 19.97 12.77 0.93
N PRO A 127 20.32 12.17 2.09
CA PRO A 127 19.45 11.18 2.72
C PRO A 127 18.09 11.79 3.05
N ALA A 128 17.08 10.95 3.28
CA ALA A 128 15.77 11.38 3.76
C ALA A 128 15.92 12.31 4.99
N PRO A 129 15.00 13.26 5.23
CA PRO A 129 15.12 14.21 6.33
C PRO A 129 15.38 13.52 7.68
N GLN A 130 16.37 14.02 8.43
CA GLN A 130 16.92 13.34 9.61
C GLN A 130 16.36 13.87 10.93
N ASP A 131 15.46 14.85 10.89
CA ASP A 131 14.76 15.31 12.09
C ASP A 131 13.85 14.18 12.60
N SER A 132 13.87 13.90 13.90
CA SER A 132 13.04 12.86 14.53
C SER A 132 11.55 12.95 14.14
N ASN A 133 11.04 14.16 13.96
CA ASN A 133 9.64 14.39 13.60
C ASN A 133 9.36 14.37 12.09
N ALA A 134 10.32 13.96 11.26
CA ALA A 134 10.15 13.82 9.81
C ALA A 134 9.44 12.53 9.40
N VAL A 135 9.33 11.54 10.30
CA VAL A 135 8.54 10.33 10.05
C VAL A 135 7.05 10.68 9.97
N ASP A 136 6.36 10.14 8.97
CA ASP A 136 4.90 10.25 8.85
C ASP A 136 4.24 9.06 9.52
N CYS A 137 3.87 9.21 10.80
CA CYS A 137 3.18 8.16 11.54
C CYS A 137 1.75 7.93 11.02
N LEU A 138 1.10 8.97 10.50
CA LEU A 138 -0.32 8.92 10.14
C LEU A 138 -0.58 8.14 8.85
N VAL A 139 0.38 8.09 7.92
CA VAL A 139 0.21 7.35 6.65
C VAL A 139 -0.09 5.87 6.87
N CYS A 140 0.49 5.29 7.93
CA CYS A 140 0.29 3.89 8.30
C CYS A 140 -0.81 3.71 9.34
N HIS A 141 -0.99 4.68 10.25
CA HIS A 141 -1.81 4.47 11.45
C HIS A 141 -3.16 5.18 11.45
N ASP A 142 -3.44 6.12 10.56
CA ASP A 142 -4.77 6.76 10.50
C ASP A 142 -5.87 5.73 10.28
N ARG A 143 -6.90 5.74 11.14
CA ARG A 143 -8.11 4.92 10.97
C ARG A 143 -9.36 5.76 10.76
N SER A 144 -9.22 7.08 10.66
CA SER A 144 -10.35 7.96 10.33
C SER A 144 -10.71 7.91 8.84
N GLY A 145 -9.83 7.40 7.98
CA GLY A 145 -10.04 7.26 6.54
C GLY A 145 -9.91 8.57 5.76
N GLN A 146 -9.39 9.63 6.39
CA GLN A 146 -9.25 10.94 5.77
C GLN A 146 -7.79 11.39 5.62
N TYR A 147 -6.83 10.70 6.23
CA TYR A 147 -5.43 11.06 6.04
C TYR A 147 -4.97 10.73 4.62
N THR A 148 -4.30 11.67 3.98
CA THR A 148 -3.71 11.47 2.66
C THR A 148 -2.53 12.40 2.47
N LYS A 149 -1.66 12.07 1.51
CA LYS A 149 -0.59 12.95 1.04
C LYS A 149 -0.98 13.56 -0.30
N THR A 150 -0.43 14.73 -0.59
CA THR A 150 -0.54 15.31 -1.95
C THR A 150 0.34 14.56 -2.93
N ALA A 151 -0.12 14.41 -4.18
CA ALA A 151 0.60 13.66 -5.22
C ALA A 151 1.98 14.22 -5.56
N THR A 152 2.24 15.49 -5.26
CA THR A 152 3.46 16.23 -5.66
C THR A 152 4.03 17.10 -4.55
N GLY A 153 3.63 16.89 -3.29
CA GLY A 153 4.07 17.73 -2.17
C GLY A 153 5.17 17.11 -1.33
N ALA A 154 6.01 16.22 -1.90
CA ALA A 154 7.14 15.61 -1.21
C ALA A 154 6.76 14.95 0.14
N GLY A 155 5.66 14.19 0.15
CA GLY A 155 5.17 13.54 1.37
C GLY A 155 4.24 14.40 2.24
N MET A 156 4.01 15.68 1.90
CA MET A 156 3.17 16.55 2.73
C MET A 156 1.67 16.28 2.56
N PRO A 157 0.89 16.27 3.66
CA PRO A 157 -0.57 16.23 3.59
C PRO A 157 -1.13 17.56 3.08
N PRO A 158 -2.26 17.55 2.33
CA PRO A 158 -2.94 18.78 1.93
C PRO A 158 -3.58 19.45 3.15
N LEU A 159 -3.22 20.70 3.43
CA LEU A 159 -3.80 21.52 4.50
C LEU A 159 -4.60 22.69 3.93
N PHE A 160 -5.51 23.27 4.72
CA PHE A 160 -6.32 24.39 4.27
C PHE A 160 -5.48 25.68 4.13
N PRO A 161 -5.66 26.46 3.04
CA PRO A 161 -6.48 26.15 1.86
C PRO A 161 -5.77 25.19 0.90
N VAL A 162 -6.50 24.22 0.36
CA VAL A 162 -5.98 23.31 -0.67
C VAL A 162 -6.09 23.97 -2.05
N PRO A 163 -4.99 24.16 -2.80
CA PRO A 163 -5.05 24.76 -4.13
C PRO A 163 -5.94 23.97 -5.09
N GLU A 164 -6.66 24.67 -5.97
CA GLU A 164 -7.50 24.04 -6.98
C GLU A 164 -6.68 23.10 -7.88
N GLY A 165 -7.24 21.93 -8.19
CA GLY A 165 -6.57 20.93 -9.03
C GLY A 165 -5.57 20.03 -8.29
N THR A 166 -5.28 20.29 -7.01
CA THR A 166 -4.42 19.41 -6.20
C THR A 166 -5.01 18.00 -6.14
N LYS A 167 -4.15 16.99 -6.27
CA LYS A 167 -4.51 15.57 -6.21
C LYS A 167 -3.89 14.90 -4.99
N THR A 168 -4.57 13.88 -4.47
CA THR A 168 -4.02 12.94 -3.50
C THR A 168 -3.04 11.99 -4.19
N ILE A 169 -2.27 11.25 -3.39
CA ILE A 169 -1.39 10.17 -3.87
C ILE A 169 -2.10 9.09 -4.69
N THR A 170 -3.39 8.88 -4.47
CA THR A 170 -4.22 7.93 -5.22
C THR A 170 -4.83 8.53 -6.51
N GLY A 171 -4.58 9.81 -6.78
CA GLY A 171 -5.09 10.54 -7.96
C GLY A 171 -6.47 11.18 -7.76
N ALA A 172 -7.08 11.05 -6.58
CA ALA A 172 -8.35 11.70 -6.25
C ALA A 172 -8.17 13.22 -6.05
N PRO A 173 -9.23 14.04 -6.17
CA PRO A 173 -9.17 15.44 -5.73
C PRO A 173 -8.76 15.53 -4.25
N ALA A 174 -7.78 16.38 -3.93
CA ALA A 174 -7.32 16.55 -2.56
C ALA A 174 -8.32 17.37 -1.71
N TRP A 175 -8.35 17.08 -0.41
CA TRP A 175 -9.14 17.78 0.61
C TRP A 175 -8.22 18.24 1.75
N PRO A 176 -8.61 19.24 2.55
CA PRO A 176 -7.83 19.62 3.72
C PRO A 176 -7.90 18.51 4.78
N VAL A 177 -6.76 17.88 5.07
CA VAL A 177 -6.64 16.87 6.11
C VAL A 177 -6.84 17.52 7.48
N ASN A 178 -7.73 16.94 8.29
CA ASN A 178 -7.91 17.30 9.68
C ASN A 178 -6.89 16.54 10.54
N LEU A 179 -5.69 17.10 10.73
CA LEU A 179 -4.60 16.46 11.46
C LEU A 179 -5.00 16.00 12.89
N PRO A 180 -5.71 16.80 13.71
CA PRO A 180 -6.20 16.33 15.01
C PRO A 180 -7.10 15.10 14.92
N MET A 181 -8.02 15.04 13.95
CA MET A 181 -8.90 13.87 13.79
C MET A 181 -8.12 12.63 13.39
N ALA A 182 -7.15 12.75 12.47
CA ALA A 182 -6.30 11.64 12.08
C ALA A 182 -5.47 11.13 13.29
N ALA A 183 -4.83 12.05 14.00
CA ALA A 183 -4.00 11.75 15.18
C ALA A 183 -4.79 11.07 16.31
N GLN A 184 -6.03 11.45 16.54
CA GLN A 184 -6.88 10.85 17.58
C GLN A 184 -7.45 9.48 17.16
N SER A 185 -7.45 9.17 15.87
CA SER A 185 -7.99 7.91 15.33
C SER A 185 -6.96 6.82 15.14
N VAL A 186 -5.69 7.06 15.50
CA VAL A 186 -4.60 6.13 15.18
C VAL A 186 -4.84 4.75 15.77
N GLY A 187 -4.49 3.72 14.98
CA GLY A 187 -4.64 2.32 15.37
C GLY A 187 -3.78 1.39 14.51
N ASN A 188 -4.08 0.10 14.57
CA ASN A 188 -3.39 -0.89 13.74
C ASN A 188 -3.70 -0.64 12.25
N PRO A 189 -2.69 -0.69 11.36
CA PRO A 189 -2.89 -0.44 9.93
C PRO A 189 -3.90 -1.41 9.30
N GLY A 190 -4.79 -0.87 8.47
CA GLY A 190 -5.63 -1.64 7.57
C GLY A 190 -5.03 -1.75 6.17
N ARG A 191 -5.73 -2.46 5.27
CA ARG A 191 -5.33 -2.58 3.86
C ARG A 191 -5.30 -1.22 3.14
N ASP A 192 -6.15 -0.29 3.57
CA ASP A 192 -6.24 1.09 3.10
C ASP A 192 -4.96 1.91 3.34
N ASN A 193 -4.35 1.77 4.53
CA ASN A 193 -3.11 2.45 4.86
C ASN A 193 -1.96 2.05 3.93
N CYS A 194 -1.75 0.74 3.75
CA CYS A 194 -0.73 0.19 2.86
C CYS A 194 -1.04 0.49 1.38
N GLY A 195 -2.31 0.30 1.00
CA GLY A 195 -2.80 0.40 -0.37
C GLY A 195 -2.63 1.79 -0.98
N ASN A 196 -2.72 2.86 -0.18
CA ASN A 196 -2.47 4.24 -0.61
C ASN A 196 -1.17 4.42 -1.41
N CYS A 197 -0.13 3.63 -1.09
CA CYS A 197 1.15 3.63 -1.82
C CYS A 197 1.34 2.35 -2.67
N HIS A 198 0.96 1.19 -2.14
CA HIS A 198 1.24 -0.09 -2.80
C HIS A 198 0.32 -0.38 -3.99
N PHE A 199 -0.93 0.10 -3.98
CA PHE A 199 -1.90 -0.13 -5.05
C PHE A 199 -1.75 0.91 -6.18
N TYR A 200 -1.27 2.11 -5.86
CA TYR A 200 -1.20 3.25 -6.78
C TYR A 200 0.23 3.56 -7.27
N GLY A 201 1.17 2.64 -7.06
CA GLY A 201 2.57 2.82 -7.46
C GLY A 201 2.69 3.15 -8.96
N GLY A 202 3.42 4.23 -9.29
CA GLY A 202 3.50 4.75 -10.65
C GLY A 202 2.44 5.81 -10.99
N GLY A 203 1.59 6.18 -10.03
CA GLY A 203 0.61 7.25 -10.16
C GLY A 203 -0.77 6.81 -10.65
N GLY A 204 -1.11 5.53 -10.49
CA GLY A 204 -2.41 4.98 -10.85
C GLY A 204 -2.60 3.58 -10.29
N ASP A 205 -3.86 3.18 -10.14
CA ASP A 205 -4.24 1.87 -9.61
C ASP A 205 -3.73 0.72 -10.49
N ASN A 206 -3.11 -0.28 -9.86
CA ASN A 206 -2.57 -1.47 -10.52
C ASN A 206 -1.60 -1.15 -11.68
N VAL A 207 -0.89 -0.01 -11.64
CA VAL A 207 0.03 0.38 -12.72
C VAL A 207 1.33 -0.42 -12.64
N LYS A 208 1.92 -0.56 -11.44
CA LYS A 208 3.24 -1.16 -11.26
C LYS A 208 3.21 -2.64 -10.86
N HIS A 209 2.30 -3.01 -9.96
CA HIS A 209 2.18 -4.36 -9.40
C HIS A 209 0.82 -4.93 -9.78
N GLY A 210 0.82 -5.90 -10.71
CA GLY A 210 -0.38 -6.55 -11.26
C GLY A 210 -1.32 -7.15 -10.20
N ASP A 211 -0.71 -7.59 -9.11
CA ASP A 211 -1.25 -8.32 -7.98
C ASP A 211 -1.70 -7.40 -6.83
N LEU A 212 -1.38 -6.11 -6.86
CA LEU A 212 -1.72 -5.14 -5.80
C LEU A 212 -2.52 -3.97 -6.37
N SER A 213 -3.80 -3.90 -5.99
CA SER A 213 -4.74 -2.90 -6.52
C SER A 213 -5.84 -2.55 -5.52
N SER A 214 -6.61 -1.51 -5.83
CA SER A 214 -7.78 -1.09 -5.03
C SER A 214 -8.83 -2.19 -4.83
N ALA A 215 -8.86 -3.22 -5.69
CA ALA A 215 -9.71 -4.40 -5.50
C ALA A 215 -9.42 -5.16 -4.20
N LEU A 216 -8.23 -4.99 -3.62
CA LEU A 216 -7.82 -5.61 -2.36
C LEU A 216 -8.29 -4.86 -1.10
N TYR A 217 -9.01 -3.74 -1.23
CA TYR A 217 -9.60 -3.10 -0.04
C TYR A 217 -10.66 -4.00 0.61
N GLU A 218 -11.55 -4.58 -0.18
CA GLU A 218 -12.57 -5.54 0.26
C GLU A 218 -12.77 -6.59 -0.84
N PRO A 219 -11.80 -7.49 -1.06
CA PRO A 219 -11.82 -8.39 -2.20
C PRO A 219 -12.87 -9.49 -2.01
N ASP A 220 -13.47 -9.93 -3.12
CA ASP A 220 -14.18 -11.20 -3.16
C ASP A 220 -13.20 -12.37 -2.94
N LEU A 221 -13.70 -13.51 -2.44
CA LEU A 221 -12.89 -14.71 -2.21
C LEU A 221 -12.14 -15.19 -3.47
N ALA A 222 -12.70 -14.94 -4.66
CA ALA A 222 -12.08 -15.30 -5.93
C ALA A 222 -10.90 -14.40 -6.33
N VAL A 223 -10.74 -13.24 -5.70
CA VAL A 223 -9.62 -12.32 -5.92
C VAL A 223 -8.50 -12.65 -4.94
N ASP A 224 -8.81 -12.76 -3.65
CA ASP A 224 -7.84 -13.18 -2.63
C ASP A 224 -8.55 -13.90 -1.48
N VAL A 225 -8.14 -15.15 -1.22
CA VAL A 225 -8.77 -15.98 -0.19
C VAL A 225 -8.41 -15.57 1.24
N HIS A 226 -7.26 -14.91 1.43
CA HIS A 226 -6.76 -14.49 2.74
C HIS A 226 -7.32 -13.13 3.13
N MET A 227 -7.36 -12.18 2.19
CA MET A 227 -7.80 -10.81 2.44
C MET A 227 -9.30 -10.60 2.28
N SER A 228 -10.05 -11.57 1.73
CA SER A 228 -11.49 -11.41 1.56
C SER A 228 -12.22 -11.37 2.90
N PRO A 229 -13.20 -10.46 3.10
CA PRO A 229 -14.09 -10.46 4.26
C PRO A 229 -14.94 -11.74 4.40
N ALA A 230 -15.10 -12.51 3.31
CA ALA A 230 -15.78 -13.81 3.33
C ALA A 230 -14.85 -14.98 3.65
N GLY A 231 -13.53 -14.74 3.68
CA GLY A 231 -12.48 -15.66 4.10
C GLY A 231 -11.93 -15.26 5.46
N GLU A 232 -10.62 -15.05 5.55
CA GLU A 232 -9.93 -14.72 6.80
C GLU A 232 -9.88 -13.20 7.12
N ASP A 233 -10.28 -12.34 6.17
CA ASP A 233 -10.22 -10.86 6.26
C ASP A 233 -8.87 -10.29 6.73
N PHE A 234 -7.76 -10.92 6.30
CA PHE A 234 -6.43 -10.50 6.72
C PHE A 234 -6.09 -9.07 6.28
N THR A 235 -5.34 -8.36 7.14
CA THR A 235 -4.63 -7.15 6.73
C THR A 235 -3.23 -7.51 6.24
N CYS A 236 -2.53 -6.56 5.62
CA CYS A 236 -1.16 -6.79 5.16
C CYS A 236 -0.25 -7.24 6.30
N ALA A 237 -0.41 -6.61 7.49
CA ALA A 237 0.39 -6.89 8.68
C ALA A 237 0.11 -8.26 9.32
N THR A 238 -0.95 -8.96 8.91
CA THR A 238 -1.19 -10.35 9.35
C THR A 238 -0.12 -11.30 8.79
N CYS A 239 0.33 -11.07 7.55
CA CYS A 239 1.37 -11.88 6.91
C CYS A 239 2.74 -11.19 6.94
N HIS A 240 2.77 -9.88 6.65
CA HIS A 240 3.95 -9.01 6.83
C HIS A 240 4.09 -8.60 8.30
N VAL A 241 4.26 -9.61 9.14
CA VAL A 241 4.55 -9.49 10.56
C VAL A 241 5.90 -8.81 10.81
N GLY A 242 6.08 -8.30 12.01
CA GLY A 242 7.25 -7.50 12.31
C GLY A 242 7.30 -6.97 13.73
N SER A 243 8.51 -6.68 14.19
CA SER A 243 8.78 -5.95 15.44
C SER A 243 9.60 -4.70 15.15
N GLU A 244 9.51 -3.69 16.01
CA GLU A 244 10.31 -2.45 15.87
C GLU A 244 10.21 -1.79 14.48
N HIS A 245 9.00 -1.76 13.91
CA HIS A 245 8.73 -1.25 12.56
C HIS A 245 9.55 -1.93 11.45
N GLN A 246 10.10 -3.12 11.69
CA GLN A 246 10.69 -3.97 10.66
C GLN A 246 9.64 -4.97 10.20
N TRP A 247 9.26 -4.91 8.94
CA TRP A 247 8.29 -5.84 8.35
C TRP A 247 9.00 -6.94 7.57
N ASP A 248 8.49 -8.15 7.70
CA ASP A 248 8.96 -9.30 6.93
C ASP A 248 8.49 -9.26 5.48
N GLY A 249 9.27 -9.91 4.62
CA GLY A 249 9.07 -9.95 3.18
C GLY A 249 9.93 -8.92 2.45
N SER A 250 10.67 -9.37 1.44
CA SER A 250 11.54 -8.51 0.64
C SER A 250 11.37 -8.82 -0.84
N ARG A 251 11.09 -7.79 -1.65
CA ARG A 251 11.13 -7.91 -3.11
C ARG A 251 12.52 -8.27 -3.64
N TYR A 252 13.58 -7.87 -2.93
CA TYR A 252 14.96 -8.01 -3.40
C TYR A 252 15.60 -9.32 -2.99
N ASP A 253 15.17 -9.87 -1.86
CA ASP A 253 15.69 -11.11 -1.29
C ASP A 253 14.52 -11.98 -0.82
N MET A 254 13.83 -12.57 -1.80
CA MET A 254 12.72 -13.48 -1.55
C MET A 254 13.29 -14.82 -1.07
N ALA A 255 13.26 -15.05 0.24
CA ALA A 255 13.47 -16.39 0.78
C ALA A 255 12.21 -17.23 0.57
N ALA A 256 12.27 -18.19 -0.36
CA ALA A 256 11.18 -19.13 -0.63
C ALA A 256 11.20 -20.35 0.32
N SER A 257 12.03 -20.34 1.36
CA SER A 257 12.30 -21.52 2.18
C SER A 257 12.05 -21.28 3.66
N TYR A 258 11.28 -22.21 4.21
CA TYR A 258 11.11 -22.59 5.61
C TYR A 258 12.25 -22.17 6.57
N HIS A 259 11.87 -21.53 7.67
CA HIS A 259 12.64 -21.50 8.91
C HIS A 259 11.98 -22.46 9.92
N GLU A 260 12.79 -23.18 10.70
CA GLU A 260 12.40 -24.31 11.57
C GLU A 260 11.15 -24.08 12.43
N GLU A 261 10.38 -25.17 12.59
CA GLU A 261 9.26 -25.43 13.50
C GLU A 261 8.86 -24.26 14.43
N GLN A 262 8.03 -23.35 13.90
CA GLN A 262 7.38 -22.35 14.73
C GLN A 262 6.37 -23.04 15.66
N MET A 263 6.64 -22.97 16.97
CA MET A 263 5.74 -23.45 18.02
C MET A 263 4.39 -22.70 17.97
N PRO A 264 3.29 -23.28 18.44
CA PRO A 264 2.04 -22.54 18.62
C PRO A 264 2.26 -21.27 19.46
N GLY A 265 2.06 -20.10 18.87
CA GLY A 265 2.30 -18.79 19.49
C GLY A 265 3.69 -18.20 19.29
N ALA A 266 4.54 -18.81 18.45
CA ALA A 266 5.79 -18.18 17.99
C ALA A 266 5.46 -17.01 17.03
N GLU A 267 6.27 -15.96 17.08
CA GLU A 267 6.19 -14.91 16.07
C GLU A 267 6.46 -15.53 14.70
N HIS A 268 5.55 -15.28 13.75
CA HIS A 268 5.82 -15.55 12.36
C HIS A 268 7.09 -14.77 11.99
N SER A 269 8.09 -15.45 11.45
CA SER A 269 9.39 -14.86 11.11
C SER A 269 9.61 -14.74 9.60
N ALA A 270 8.57 -15.01 8.81
CA ALA A 270 8.60 -14.90 7.36
C ALA A 270 7.18 -14.78 6.80
N ALA A 271 6.99 -13.84 5.87
CA ALA A 271 5.81 -13.71 5.03
C ALA A 271 5.81 -14.80 3.92
N SER A 272 5.63 -16.06 4.31
CA SER A 272 5.62 -17.23 3.41
C SER A 272 4.38 -18.11 3.61
N CYS A 273 4.07 -18.95 2.61
CA CYS A 273 2.94 -19.87 2.67
C CYS A 273 3.14 -20.93 3.76
N GLU A 274 4.36 -21.43 3.90
CA GLU A 274 4.75 -22.49 4.82
C GLU A 274 4.59 -22.08 6.29
N SER A 275 4.70 -20.78 6.61
CA SER A 275 4.48 -20.25 7.97
C SER A 275 3.08 -20.58 8.52
N CYS A 276 2.08 -20.76 7.65
CA CYS A 276 0.71 -21.13 8.03
C CYS A 276 0.31 -22.54 7.59
N HIS A 277 0.83 -23.01 6.44
CA HIS A 277 0.37 -24.24 5.79
C HIS A 277 1.37 -25.41 5.82
N GLY A 278 2.61 -25.17 6.25
CA GLY A 278 3.71 -26.13 6.15
C GLY A 278 4.20 -26.37 4.72
N ASP A 279 5.17 -27.27 4.57
CA ASP A 279 5.82 -27.62 3.30
C ASP A 279 5.05 -28.70 2.49
N ARG A 280 4.07 -29.34 3.13
CA ARG A 280 3.27 -30.44 2.56
C ARG A 280 1.77 -30.25 2.79
N PRO A 281 1.16 -29.18 2.23
CA PRO A 281 -0.22 -28.81 2.55
C PRO A 281 -1.28 -29.72 1.91
N HIS A 282 -0.91 -30.57 0.94
CA HIS A 282 -1.86 -31.38 0.20
C HIS A 282 -2.25 -32.66 0.97
N PRO A 283 -3.49 -33.16 0.81
CA PRO A 283 -4.00 -34.31 1.56
C PRO A 283 -3.19 -35.59 1.32
N THR A 284 -3.18 -36.49 2.30
CA THR A 284 -2.46 -37.78 2.25
C THR A 284 -3.17 -38.83 1.38
N ASN A 285 -3.31 -38.55 0.09
CA ASN A 285 -3.77 -39.48 -0.95
C ASN A 285 -2.75 -39.49 -2.12
N VAL A 286 -2.94 -40.35 -3.12
CA VAL A 286 -1.95 -40.51 -4.21
C VAL A 286 -1.66 -39.20 -4.94
N GLU A 287 -2.69 -38.40 -5.20
CA GLU A 287 -2.56 -37.09 -5.87
C GLU A 287 -1.87 -36.06 -4.97
N GLY A 288 -2.33 -35.92 -3.73
CA GLY A 288 -1.75 -34.95 -2.79
C GLY A 288 -0.31 -35.29 -2.40
N LEU A 289 0.05 -36.58 -2.29
CA LEU A 289 1.44 -36.98 -2.14
C LEU A 289 2.29 -36.53 -3.33
N LYS A 290 1.77 -36.67 -4.56
CA LYS A 290 2.49 -36.20 -5.74
C LYS A 290 2.58 -34.68 -5.81
N LEU A 291 1.56 -33.94 -5.37
CA LEU A 291 1.60 -32.48 -5.27
C LEU A 291 2.59 -32.02 -4.19
N ASN A 292 2.66 -32.71 -3.06
CA ASN A 292 3.66 -32.47 -2.02
C ASN A 292 5.10 -32.77 -2.50
N ASP A 293 5.33 -33.66 -3.48
CA ASP A 293 6.66 -33.77 -4.10
C ASP A 293 7.02 -32.54 -4.96
N HIS A 294 6.04 -31.79 -5.45
CA HIS A 294 6.32 -30.60 -6.28
C HIS A 294 6.79 -29.42 -5.43
N THR A 295 6.45 -29.34 -4.16
CA THR A 295 6.86 -28.23 -3.28
C THR A 295 8.39 -28.20 -3.07
N ASP A 296 9.08 -29.31 -3.31
CA ASP A 296 10.56 -29.38 -3.31
C ASP A 296 11.21 -28.50 -4.41
N VAL A 297 10.46 -28.14 -5.46
CA VAL A 297 11.01 -27.46 -6.66
C VAL A 297 10.13 -26.34 -7.22
N LEU A 298 8.82 -26.36 -6.96
CA LEU A 298 7.86 -25.35 -7.39
C LEU A 298 7.38 -24.55 -6.18
N ALA A 299 7.50 -23.22 -6.27
CA ALA A 299 6.96 -22.32 -5.27
C ALA A 299 5.42 -22.37 -5.27
N CYS A 300 4.81 -22.28 -4.08
CA CYS A 300 3.35 -22.33 -3.89
C CYS A 300 2.60 -21.35 -4.80
N GLN A 301 3.11 -20.13 -4.96
CA GLN A 301 2.51 -19.07 -5.78
C GLN A 301 2.42 -19.40 -7.28
N THR A 302 3.12 -20.46 -7.75
CA THR A 302 3.09 -20.88 -9.16
C THR A 302 1.82 -21.65 -9.50
N CYS A 303 1.26 -22.37 -8.53
CA CYS A 303 0.10 -23.24 -8.69
C CYS A 303 -1.20 -22.49 -8.38
#